data_AF-A0A7N2LKC4-F1
#
_entry.id   AF-A0A7N2LKC4-F1
#
_cell.length_a   1.000
_cell.length_b   1.000
_cell.length_c   1.000
_cell.angle_alpha   90.00
_cell.angle_beta   90.00
_cell.angle_gamma   90.00
#
_symmetry.space_group_name_H-M   'P 1'
#
loop_
_entity.id
_entity.type
_entity.pdbx_description
1 polymer ?
#
loop_
_entity_poly.entity_id
_entity_poly.type
_entity_poly.pdbx_seq_one_letter_code
_entity_poly.pdbx_strand_id
1 'polypeptide(L)'
;MVGSSPLLVLGFCVACIFGQLFELAQAQNRTPSATDPAEVTALNTIFQKWGISASSNQWNISGEPCSGAAIDSTSFDDQNHNPFIKCDCSYNSNSTCHITQ
;
A
#
# COMPACT_ATOMS: atom_id res chain seq x y z
N MET A 1 14.73 10.44 -52.19
CA MET A 1 13.62 9.69 -51.58
C MET A 1 14.24 8.52 -50.83
N VAL A 2 14.74 8.76 -49.61
CA VAL A 2 15.39 7.70 -48.82
C VAL A 2 14.26 6.86 -48.26
N GLY A 3 13.96 5.74 -48.92
CA GLY A 3 12.99 4.76 -48.43
C GLY A 3 13.58 4.10 -47.19
N SER A 4 13.02 4.42 -46.04
CA SER A 4 13.37 3.78 -44.77
C SER A 4 13.20 2.26 -44.91
N SER A 5 14.29 1.52 -44.74
CA SER A 5 14.28 0.06 -44.81
C SER A 5 13.23 -0.50 -43.83
N PRO A 6 12.33 -1.41 -44.27
CA PRO A 6 11.27 -1.95 -43.42
C PRO A 6 11.82 -2.66 -42.17
N LEU A 7 13.06 -3.15 -42.23
CA LEU A 7 13.79 -3.75 -41.11
C LEU A 7 14.11 -2.73 -40.00
N LEU A 8 14.40 -1.48 -40.34
CA LEU A 8 14.65 -0.41 -39.36
C LEU A 8 13.36 -0.01 -38.65
N VAL A 9 12.25 0.03 -39.39
CA VAL A 9 10.91 0.33 -38.84
C VAL A 9 10.48 -0.78 -37.88
N LEU A 10 10.63 -2.05 -38.27
CA LEU A 10 10.31 -3.20 -37.42
C LEU A 10 11.19 -3.24 -36.16
N GLY A 11 12.49 -2.97 -36.29
CA GLY A 11 13.41 -2.91 -35.14
C GLY A 11 13.03 -1.81 -34.14
N PHE A 12 12.63 -0.64 -34.64
CA PHE A 12 12.18 0.47 -33.80
C PHE A 12 10.86 0.16 -33.08
N CYS A 13 9.88 -0.42 -33.78
CA CYS A 13 8.60 -0.83 -33.18
C CYS A 13 8.79 -1.82 -32.04
N VAL A 14 9.67 -2.80 -32.23
CA VAL A 14 9.97 -3.81 -31.20
C VAL A 14 10.62 -3.17 -29.98
N ALA A 15 11.59 -2.27 -30.17
CA ALA A 15 12.24 -1.55 -29.08
C ALA A 15 11.26 -0.68 -28.26
N CYS A 16 10.30 -0.01 -28.91
CA CYS A 16 9.28 0.78 -28.21
C CYS A 16 8.39 -0.09 -27.30
N ILE A 17 7.92 -1.23 -27.82
CA ILE A 17 7.05 -2.14 -27.06
C ILE A 17 7.79 -2.70 -25.84
N PHE A 18 9.05 -3.09 -25.99
CA PHE A 18 9.88 -3.58 -24.87
C PHE A 18 10.19 -2.49 -23.84
N GLY A 19 10.41 -1.24 -24.25
CA GLY A 19 10.60 -0.11 -23.34
C GLY A 19 9.37 0.21 -22.49
N GLN A 20 8.18 0.17 -23.10
CA GLN A 20 6.90 0.43 -22.42
C GLN A 20 6.52 -0.67 -21.42
N LEU A 21 6.92 -1.93 -21.67
CA LEU A 21 6.71 -3.05 -20.75
C LEU A 21 7.56 -2.92 -19.46
N PHE A 22 8.74 -2.31 -19.55
CA PHE A 22 9.64 -2.14 -18.40
C PHE A 22 9.11 -1.10 -17.39
N GLU A 23 8.39 -0.08 -17.85
CA GLU A 23 7.78 0.94 -16.97
C GLU A 23 6.56 0.41 -16.19
N LEU A 24 5.77 -0.49 -16.78
CA LEU A 24 4.62 -1.11 -16.10
C LEU A 24 5.02 -2.05 -14.96
N ALA A 25 6.15 -2.75 -15.09
CA ALA A 25 6.67 -3.63 -14.04
C ALA A 25 7.10 -2.85 -12.77
N GLN A 26 7.60 -1.62 -12.95
CA GLN A 26 8.02 -0.76 -11.83
C GLN A 26 6.81 -0.20 -11.04
N ALA A 27 5.65 -0.03 -11.69
CA ALA A 27 4.44 0.49 -11.05
C ALA A 27 3.81 -0.50 -10.05
N GLN A 28 4.07 -1.80 -10.22
CA GLN A 28 3.56 -2.86 -9.34
C GLN A 28 4.46 -3.12 -8.12
N ASN A 29 5.66 -2.54 -8.08
CA ASN A 29 6.61 -2.72 -6.98
C ASN A 29 6.64 -1.53 -6.01
N ARG A 30 5.56 -0.73 -5.96
CA ARG A 30 5.38 0.22 -4.85
C ARG A 30 5.31 -0.59 -3.57
N THR A 31 6.31 -0.44 -2.71
CA THR A 31 6.22 -0.86 -1.31
C THR A 31 4.89 -0.33 -0.77
N PRO A 32 4.08 -1.18 -0.11
CA PRO A 32 2.91 -0.70 0.61
C PRO A 32 3.32 0.48 1.49
N SER A 33 2.52 1.55 1.48
CA SER A 33 2.70 2.68 2.38
C SER A 33 2.82 2.15 3.81
N ALA A 34 3.94 2.40 4.47
CA ALA A 34 4.19 1.85 5.79
C ALA A 34 3.60 2.78 6.85
N THR A 35 3.02 2.22 7.91
CA THR A 35 2.65 3.01 9.08
C THR A 35 3.89 3.54 9.78
N ASP A 36 3.81 4.75 10.32
CA ASP A 36 4.89 5.31 11.13
C ASP A 36 5.31 4.33 12.25
N PRO A 37 6.58 3.92 12.33
CA PRO A 37 7.03 2.94 13.31
C PRO A 37 6.79 3.34 14.77
N ALA A 38 6.76 4.63 15.09
CA ALA A 38 6.44 5.12 16.42
C ALA A 38 4.96 4.91 16.76
N GLU A 39 4.06 5.10 15.80
CA GLU A 39 2.64 4.83 15.95
C GLU A 39 2.38 3.32 16.13
N VAL A 40 3.04 2.47 15.34
CA VAL A 40 2.96 1.00 15.51
C VAL A 40 3.43 0.59 16.91
N THR A 41 4.53 1.18 17.39
CA THR A 41 5.06 0.90 18.74
C THR A 41 4.09 1.36 19.83
N ALA A 42 3.50 2.54 19.68
CA ALA A 42 2.52 3.07 20.62
C ALA A 42 1.25 2.20 20.67
N LEU A 43 0.72 1.81 19.51
CA LEU A 43 -0.45 0.94 19.38
C LEU A 43 -0.21 -0.41 20.08
N ASN A 44 0.91 -1.08 19.78
CA ASN A 44 1.28 -2.34 20.42
C ASN A 44 1.41 -2.21 21.95
N THR A 45 1.96 -1.09 22.42
CA THR A 45 2.07 -0.81 23.86
C THR A 45 0.70 -0.68 24.53
N ILE A 46 -0.25 0.02 23.88
CA ILE A 46 -1.63 0.15 24.39
C ILE A 46 -2.30 -1.23 24.45
N PHE A 47 -2.16 -2.03 23.40
CA PHE A 47 -2.78 -3.35 23.30
C PHE A 47 -2.26 -4.29 24.37
N GLN A 48 -0.94 -4.29 24.58
CA GLN A 48 -0.31 -5.04 25.67
C GLN A 48 -0.82 -4.58 27.05
N LYS A 49 -0.91 -3.27 27.30
CA LYS A 49 -1.39 -2.74 28.58
C LYS A 49 -2.85 -3.05 28.85
N TRP A 50 -3.69 -3.10 27.82
CA TRP A 50 -5.12 -3.35 27.97
C TRP A 50 -5.49 -4.84 27.83
N GLY A 51 -4.51 -5.71 27.55
CA GLY A 51 -4.75 -7.14 27.35
C GLY A 51 -5.59 -7.43 26.11
N ILE A 52 -5.53 -6.55 25.10
CA ILE A 52 -6.28 -6.71 23.85
C ILE A 52 -5.54 -7.70 22.97
N SER A 53 -6.27 -8.73 22.52
CA SER A 53 -5.84 -9.60 21.42
C SER A 53 -6.64 -9.20 20.20
N ALA A 54 -6.01 -8.51 19.24
CA ALA A 54 -6.73 -8.17 18.00
C ALA A 54 -7.04 -9.46 17.24
N SER A 55 -8.24 -9.55 16.68
CA SER A 55 -8.57 -10.65 15.79
C SER A 55 -7.74 -10.51 14.53
N SER A 56 -6.88 -11.51 14.25
CA SER A 56 -6.08 -11.59 13.02
C SER A 56 -6.91 -11.48 11.74
N ASN A 57 -8.23 -11.68 11.85
CA ASN A 57 -9.19 -11.70 10.76
C ASN A 57 -9.72 -10.30 10.43
N GLN A 58 -9.57 -9.33 11.34
CA GLN A 58 -10.09 -7.96 11.22
C GLN A 58 -9.01 -6.99 10.72
N TRP A 59 -7.81 -7.05 11.30
CA TRP A 59 -6.62 -6.31 10.87
C TRP A 59 -5.36 -6.96 11.45
N ASN A 60 -4.25 -6.94 10.71
CA ASN A 60 -3.07 -7.73 11.03
C ASN A 60 -2.09 -6.97 11.94
N ILE A 61 -2.27 -7.07 13.26
CA ILE A 61 -1.34 -6.51 14.29
C ILE A 61 0.10 -6.99 14.13
N SER A 62 0.32 -8.19 13.60
CA SER A 62 1.66 -8.75 13.38
C SER A 62 2.32 -8.23 12.10
N GLY A 63 1.60 -7.43 11.31
CA GLY A 63 2.03 -6.88 10.03
C GLY A 63 1.86 -5.37 9.97
N GLU A 64 1.29 -4.88 8.86
CA GLU A 64 1.03 -3.47 8.61
C GLU A 64 -0.37 -3.09 9.15
N PRO A 65 -0.48 -2.35 10.27
CA PRO A 65 -1.77 -2.07 10.91
C PRO A 65 -2.69 -1.21 10.03
N CYS A 66 -2.14 -0.33 9.19
CA CYS A 66 -2.91 0.48 8.25
C CYS A 66 -3.16 -0.28 6.94
N SER A 67 -3.88 -1.39 7.04
CA SER A 67 -4.28 -2.23 5.90
C SER A 67 -5.74 -2.68 6.01
N GLY A 68 -6.31 -3.16 4.89
CA GLY A 68 -7.67 -3.68 4.85
C GLY A 68 -8.72 -2.68 5.36
N ALA A 69 -9.50 -3.10 6.36
CA ALA A 69 -10.59 -2.30 6.93
C ALA A 69 -10.09 -0.96 7.55
N ALA A 70 -8.83 -0.89 8.00
CA ALA A 70 -8.27 0.32 8.59
C ALA A 70 -8.16 1.49 7.58
N ILE A 71 -8.10 1.21 6.27
CA ILE A 71 -7.94 2.21 5.20
C ILE A 71 -9.13 2.31 4.24
N ASP A 72 -10.12 1.42 4.35
CA ASP A 72 -11.28 1.41 3.45
C ASP A 72 -12.46 2.25 3.99
N SER A 73 -13.67 2.02 3.47
CA SER A 73 -14.88 2.73 3.90
C SER A 73 -15.55 2.15 5.16
N THR A 74 -14.99 1.12 5.79
CA THR A 74 -15.51 0.52 7.03
C THR A 74 -15.54 1.58 8.12
N SER A 75 -16.68 1.69 8.79
CA SER A 75 -16.89 2.69 9.84
C SER A 75 -16.07 2.37 11.09
N PHE A 76 -15.55 3.40 11.74
CA PHE A 76 -14.76 3.25 12.98
C PHE A 76 -15.57 2.57 14.11
N ASP A 77 -16.89 2.79 14.14
CA ASP A 77 -17.81 2.24 15.13
C ASP A 77 -18.41 0.87 14.75
N ASP A 78 -17.90 0.20 13.72
CA ASP A 78 -18.34 -1.14 13.36
C ASP A 78 -18.02 -2.13 14.48
N GLN A 79 -19.07 -2.67 15.10
CA GLN A 79 -18.95 -3.64 16.19
C GLN A 79 -18.23 -4.93 15.78
N ASN A 80 -18.22 -5.27 14.48
CA ASN A 80 -17.49 -6.42 13.96
C ASN A 80 -15.99 -6.19 13.87
N HIS A 81 -15.50 -4.98 14.17
CA HIS A 81 -14.09 -4.61 14.08
C HIS A 81 -13.52 -4.06 15.42
N ASN A 82 -14.32 -4.03 16.50
CA ASN A 82 -13.91 -3.51 17.80
C ASN A 82 -12.96 -4.47 18.56
N PRO A 83 -11.78 -4.02 19.04
CA PRO A 83 -11.22 -2.67 18.93
C PRO A 83 -10.63 -2.39 17.54
N PHE A 84 -10.89 -1.18 17.05
CA PHE A 84 -10.59 -0.79 15.68
C PHE A 84 -9.70 0.45 15.60
N ILE A 85 -9.08 0.64 14.45
CA ILE A 85 -8.29 1.83 14.10
C ILE A 85 -8.67 2.29 12.69
N LYS A 86 -8.48 3.58 12.38
CA LYS A 86 -8.49 4.10 11.01
C LYS A 86 -7.21 4.81 10.69
N CYS A 87 -6.80 4.73 9.43
CA CYS A 87 -5.59 5.35 8.96
C CYS A 87 -5.81 6.28 7.77
N ASP A 88 -4.98 7.31 7.70
CA ASP A 88 -4.79 8.15 6.52
C ASP A 88 -3.43 7.87 5.90
N CYS A 89 -3.43 7.38 4.66
CA CYS A 89 -2.23 7.06 3.89
C CYS A 89 -1.93 8.10 2.81
N SER A 90 -2.44 9.32 2.92
CA SER A 90 -2.16 10.39 1.95
C SER A 90 -0.81 11.09 2.16
N TYR A 91 -0.12 10.80 3.27
CA TYR A 91 1.12 11.47 3.64
C TYR A 91 2.30 11.10 2.74
N ASN A 92 3.19 12.08 2.50
CA ASN A 92 4.39 11.93 1.67
C ASN A 92 4.14 11.24 0.31
N SER A 93 3.17 11.72 -0.47
CA SER A 93 2.80 11.11 -1.76
C SER A 93 2.39 9.63 -1.64
N ASN A 94 1.61 9.32 -0.62
CA ASN A 94 1.16 7.98 -0.28
C ASN A 94 2.29 7.00 0.06
N SER A 95 3.37 7.46 0.69
CA SER A 95 4.46 6.58 1.13
C SER A 95 4.39 6.25 2.62
N THR A 96 3.62 7.00 3.40
CA THR A 96 3.47 6.80 4.85
C THR A 96 2.00 6.86 5.25
N CYS A 97 1.59 5.96 6.14
CA CYS A 97 0.27 5.97 6.77
C CYS A 97 0.36 6.47 8.21
N HIS A 98 -0.69 7.18 8.63
CA HIS A 98 -0.86 7.63 10.00
C HIS A 98 -2.17 7.11 10.58
N ILE A 99 -2.13 6.62 11.82
CA ILE A 99 -3.33 6.27 12.59
C ILE A 99 -4.04 7.58 12.98
N THR A 100 -5.31 7.69 12.62
CA THR A 100 -6.12 8.90 12.83
C THR A 100 -7.27 8.69 13.81
N GLN A 101 -7.72 7.45 14.00
CA GLN A 101 -8.79 7.06 14.93
C GLN A 101 -8.45 5.72 15.57
#